data_AF-S9PMT4-F1
#
_entry.id   AF-S9PMT4-F1
#
_cell.length_a   1.000
_cell.length_b   1.000
_cell.length_c   1.000
_cell.angle_alpha   90.00
_cell.angle_beta   90.00
_cell.angle_gamma   90.00
#
_symmetry.space_group_name_H-M   'P 1'
#
loop_
_entity.id
_entity.type
_entity.pdbx_description
1 polymer ?
#
loop_
_entity_poly.entity_id
_entity_poly.type
_entity_poly.pdbx_seq_one_letter_code
_entity_poly.pdbx_strand_id
1 'polypeptide(L)'
;MTSNVDKKLKIIVRFASAIPDLTLDISNAGETTIREVFKTIRSRVPDCKDKQLKLIFQGRLLSPLFTIERAVRGNWHYDPRKEDDESRKAFIHCIVGPQLTPNELAPEDQELSQLQRSGASEAEAEAAHPREMLRGFDRLREAGFTETEISSLRSQFHQARGTNLDSLPEDSVREAEDDWIDNGAQTSSADEFDMSYETLLAGVMIGFFGGAVACYFLWQRTMFSLRMQLSILVGIICNFAYGVLHSYRW
;
A
#
# COMPACT_ATOMS: atom_id res chain seq x y z
N MET A 1 -7.90 28.30 -32.17
CA MET A 1 -7.67 29.27 -31.08
C MET A 1 -8.76 29.07 -30.03
N THR A 2 -8.57 28.11 -29.12
CA THR A 2 -9.49 27.87 -28.01
C THR A 2 -8.82 28.43 -26.76
N SER A 3 -9.30 29.59 -26.32
CA SER A 3 -8.97 30.21 -25.04
C SER A 3 -9.30 29.23 -23.91
N ASN A 4 -8.27 28.52 -23.42
CA ASN A 4 -8.38 27.68 -22.24
C ASN A 4 -8.46 28.64 -21.05
N VAL A 5 -9.69 28.91 -20.61
CA VAL A 5 -9.93 29.69 -19.40
C VAL A 5 -9.15 29.00 -18.28
N ASP A 6 -8.22 29.73 -17.65
CA ASP A 6 -7.39 29.27 -16.54
C ASP A 6 -8.29 28.83 -15.37
N LYS A 7 -8.72 27.57 -15.39
CA LYS A 7 -9.49 26.98 -14.31
C LYS A 7 -8.58 26.89 -13.10
N LYS A 8 -8.74 27.83 -12.17
CA LYS A 8 -8.00 27.82 -10.91
C LYS A 8 -8.41 26.59 -10.10
N LEU A 9 -7.42 25.76 -9.83
CA LEU A 9 -7.55 24.52 -9.09
C LEU A 9 -7.02 24.75 -7.69
N LYS A 10 -7.82 24.43 -6.68
CA LYS A 10 -7.45 24.65 -5.29
C LYS A 10 -7.04 23.33 -4.64
N ILE A 11 -5.78 23.25 -4.22
CA ILE A 11 -5.28 22.10 -3.47
C ILE A 11 -5.18 22.47 -2.00
N ILE A 12 -5.71 21.60 -1.17
CA ILE A 12 -5.65 21.73 0.29
C ILE A 12 -4.76 20.60 0.78
N VAL A 13 -3.56 20.96 1.22
CA VAL A 13 -2.60 20.04 1.81
C VAL A 13 -2.89 19.95 3.30
N ARG A 14 -3.34 18.78 3.75
CA ARG A 14 -3.63 18.48 5.15
C ARG A 14 -2.45 17.78 5.80
N PHE A 15 -1.97 18.31 6.91
CA PHE A 15 -0.90 17.67 7.66
C PHE A 15 -1.48 16.69 8.69
N ALA A 16 -0.84 15.53 8.85
CA ALA A 16 -1.24 14.56 9.87
C ALA A 16 -0.83 15.00 11.31
N SER A 17 0.08 15.97 11.42
CA SER A 17 0.53 16.58 12.67
C SER A 17 -0.30 17.81 13.04
N ALA A 18 -0.04 18.43 14.20
CA ALA A 18 -0.72 19.65 14.67
C ALA A 18 -0.40 20.93 13.84
N ILE A 19 0.01 20.78 12.57
CA ILE A 19 0.34 21.86 11.64
C ILE A 19 -0.94 22.28 10.91
N PRO A 20 -1.21 23.59 10.73
CA PRO A 20 -2.38 24.05 10.00
C PRO A 20 -2.34 23.66 8.51
N ASP A 21 -3.51 23.35 7.96
CA ASP A 21 -3.68 23.02 6.53
C ASP A 21 -3.15 24.15 5.62
N LEU A 22 -2.45 23.76 4.55
CA LEU A 22 -1.91 24.70 3.56
C LEU A 22 -2.79 24.70 2.30
N THR A 23 -3.29 25.87 1.92
CA THR A 23 -4.04 26.05 0.67
C THR A 23 -3.14 26.57 -0.45
N LEU A 24 -3.16 25.90 -1.60
CA LEU A 24 -2.43 26.24 -2.81
C LEU A 24 -3.41 26.47 -3.95
N ASP A 25 -3.30 27.61 -4.62
CA ASP A 25 -4.07 27.92 -5.82
C ASP A 25 -3.16 27.69 -7.03
N ILE A 26 -3.59 26.81 -7.94
CA ILE A 26 -2.82 26.37 -9.10
C ILE A 26 -3.58 26.74 -10.36
N SER A 27 -2.95 27.53 -11.23
CA SER A 27 -3.54 27.96 -12.50
C SER A 27 -3.47 26.87 -13.58
N ASN A 28 -2.36 26.11 -13.64
CA ASN A 28 -2.13 25.09 -14.67
C ASN A 28 -1.66 23.75 -14.05
N ALA A 29 -2.60 22.85 -13.78
CA ALA A 29 -2.28 21.54 -13.19
C ALA A 29 -1.60 20.56 -14.16
N GLY A 30 -1.61 20.84 -15.47
CA GLY A 30 -0.93 20.01 -16.47
C GLY A 30 0.58 20.25 -16.48
N GLU A 31 1.03 21.45 -16.15
CA GLU A 31 2.45 21.83 -16.11
C GLU A 31 3.03 21.76 -14.69
N THR A 32 2.26 22.15 -13.68
CA THR A 32 2.74 22.14 -12.29
C THR A 32 2.95 20.70 -11.81
N THR A 33 4.15 20.41 -11.33
CA THR A 33 4.54 19.09 -10.82
C THR A 33 4.39 19.00 -9.31
N ILE A 34 4.25 17.77 -8.80
CA ILE A 34 4.22 17.52 -7.35
C ILE A 34 5.53 17.97 -6.68
N ARG A 35 6.67 17.98 -7.39
CA ARG A 35 7.92 18.56 -6.88
C ARG A 35 7.78 20.04 -6.51
N GLU A 36 7.08 20.82 -7.33
CA GLU A 36 6.86 22.25 -7.04
C GLU A 36 5.97 22.43 -5.80
N VAL A 37 5.01 21.52 -5.61
CA VAL A 37 4.20 21.45 -4.38
C VAL A 37 5.07 21.18 -3.16
N PHE A 38 5.98 20.21 -3.23
CA PHE A 38 6.95 19.93 -2.15
C PHE A 38 7.83 21.15 -1.83
N LYS A 39 8.38 21.82 -2.84
CA LYS A 39 9.18 23.04 -2.66
C LYS A 39 8.36 24.15 -2.00
N THR A 40 7.09 24.29 -2.39
CA THR A 40 6.17 25.28 -1.82
C THR A 40 5.82 24.96 -0.37
N ILE A 41 5.64 23.69 -0.02
CA ILE A 41 5.42 23.26 1.36
C ILE A 41 6.65 23.58 2.21
N ARG A 42 7.86 23.21 1.75
CA ARG A 42 9.11 23.48 2.47
C ARG A 42 9.40 24.98 2.66
N SER A 43 8.96 25.84 1.74
CA SER A 43 9.16 27.29 1.85
C SER A 43 8.13 27.98 2.74
N ARG A 44 6.88 27.51 2.76
CA ARG A 44 5.79 28.11 3.53
C ARG A 44 5.65 27.54 4.95
N VAL A 45 6.11 26.32 5.19
CA VAL A 45 5.98 25.63 6.48
C VAL A 45 7.38 25.36 7.06
N PRO A 46 7.85 26.14 8.05
CA PRO A 46 9.20 26.01 8.59
C PRO A 46 9.44 24.65 9.25
N ASP A 47 8.42 24.04 9.85
CA ASP A 47 8.49 22.72 10.49
C ASP A 47 8.75 21.58 9.51
N CYS A 48 8.56 21.81 8.20
CA CYS A 48 8.69 20.83 7.13
C CYS A 48 9.97 21.01 6.30
N LYS A 49 10.78 22.04 6.58
CA LYS A 49 11.91 22.44 5.75
C LYS A 49 12.94 21.33 5.57
N ASP A 50 13.32 20.71 6.67
CA ASP A 50 14.39 19.71 6.73
C ASP A 50 13.83 18.29 7.00
N LYS A 51 12.54 18.06 6.73
CA LYS A 51 11.87 16.79 7.00
C LYS A 51 11.49 16.05 5.72
N GLN A 52 11.39 14.73 5.83
CA GLN A 52 10.92 13.90 4.72
C GLN A 52 9.43 14.15 4.53
N LEU A 53 9.02 14.48 3.31
CA LEU A 53 7.62 14.75 3.02
C LEU A 53 7.09 13.67 2.09
N LYS A 54 5.96 13.06 2.46
CA LYS A 54 5.25 12.08 1.63
C LYS A 54 3.84 12.61 1.38
N LEU A 55 3.47 12.82 0.12
CA LEU A 55 2.13 13.29 -0.26
C LEU A 55 1.27 12.09 -0.68
N ILE A 56 0.09 11.98 -0.09
CA ILE A 56 -0.85 10.90 -0.33
C ILE A 56 -2.17 11.49 -0.79
N PHE A 57 -2.69 10.95 -1.89
CA PHE A 57 -4.02 11.28 -2.39
C PHE A 57 -4.82 10.00 -2.58
N GLN A 58 -5.95 9.88 -1.88
CA GLN A 58 -6.85 8.71 -1.95
C GLN A 58 -6.14 7.37 -1.75
N GLY A 59 -5.26 7.30 -0.75
CA GLY A 59 -4.49 6.10 -0.44
C GLY A 59 -3.29 5.85 -1.38
N ARG A 60 -3.08 6.67 -2.40
CA ARG A 60 -1.92 6.56 -3.31
C ARG A 60 -0.84 7.55 -2.94
N LEU A 61 0.40 7.07 -2.87
CA LEU A 61 1.58 7.93 -2.72
C LEU A 61 1.84 8.67 -4.04
N LEU A 62 2.04 9.98 -3.97
CA LEU A 62 2.27 10.84 -5.12
C LEU A 62 3.76 10.96 -5.41
N SER A 63 4.17 10.53 -6.61
CA SER A 63 5.54 10.72 -7.09
C SER A 63 5.79 12.20 -7.41
N PRO A 64 6.97 12.76 -7.04
CA PRO A 64 7.34 14.15 -7.33
C PRO A 64 7.42 14.47 -8.83
N LEU A 65 7.55 13.45 -9.69
CA LEU A 65 7.63 13.59 -11.15
C LEU A 65 6.25 13.75 -11.82
N PHE A 66 5.17 13.41 -11.11
CA PHE A 66 3.84 13.54 -11.69
C PHE A 66 3.36 14.99 -11.72
N THR A 67 2.63 15.32 -12.77
CA THR A 67 1.86 16.56 -12.85
C THR A 67 0.66 16.47 -11.92
N ILE A 68 0.19 17.61 -11.44
CA ILE A 68 -0.95 17.68 -10.53
C ILE A 68 -2.21 17.08 -11.16
N GLU A 69 -2.42 17.34 -12.45
CA GLU A 69 -3.54 16.77 -13.20
C GLU A 69 -3.49 15.25 -13.22
N ARG A 70 -2.29 14.67 -13.42
CA ARG A 70 -2.11 13.22 -13.38
C ARG A 70 -2.28 12.67 -11.97
N ALA A 71 -1.80 13.38 -10.95
CA ALA A 71 -1.87 12.98 -9.55
C ALA A 71 -3.32 12.93 -9.03
N VAL A 72 -4.16 13.87 -9.46
CA VAL A 72 -5.54 14.02 -8.97
C VAL A 72 -6.59 13.40 -9.91
N ARG A 73 -6.21 13.08 -11.16
CA ARG A 73 -6.96 12.34 -12.21
C ARG A 73 -8.48 12.29 -11.99
N GLY A 74 -9.16 13.41 -12.21
CA GLY A 74 -10.62 13.48 -12.22
C GLY A 74 -11.31 13.53 -10.86
N ASN A 75 -10.59 13.29 -9.74
CA ASN A 75 -11.16 13.32 -8.38
C ASN A 75 -11.09 14.70 -7.74
N TRP A 76 -11.48 15.71 -8.51
CA TRP A 76 -11.71 17.06 -8.01
C TRP A 76 -13.08 17.10 -7.33
N HIS A 77 -13.11 17.49 -6.07
CA HIS A 77 -14.36 17.78 -5.38
C HIS A 77 -14.97 19.04 -5.99
N TYR A 78 -16.18 18.90 -6.52
CA TYR A 78 -16.99 19.97 -7.08
C TYR A 78 -18.14 20.27 -6.11
N ASP A 79 -18.25 21.51 -5.66
CA ASP A 79 -19.38 21.98 -4.85
C ASP A 79 -20.41 22.64 -5.76
N PRO A 80 -21.55 21.99 -6.07
CA PRO A 80 -22.55 22.52 -7.00
C PRO A 80 -23.30 23.73 -6.46
N ARG A 81 -23.12 24.10 -5.18
CA ARG A 81 -23.85 25.22 -4.52
C ARG A 81 -23.10 26.54 -4.58
N LYS A 82 -21.85 26.55 -5.07
CA LYS A 82 -21.05 27.76 -5.28
C LYS A 82 -20.91 27.99 -6.78
N GLU A 83 -21.70 28.94 -7.30
CA GLU A 83 -21.72 29.34 -8.72
C GLU A 83 -20.46 30.13 -9.16
N ASP A 84 -19.51 30.40 -8.24
CA ASP A 84 -18.22 30.93 -8.64
C ASP A 84 -17.38 29.82 -9.30
N ASP A 85 -16.83 30.13 -10.48
CA ASP A 85 -15.97 29.33 -11.38
C ASP A 85 -14.63 28.83 -10.74
N GLU A 86 -14.58 28.75 -9.40
CA GLU A 86 -13.39 28.83 -8.54
C GLU A 86 -13.27 27.67 -7.53
N SER A 87 -13.86 26.49 -7.76
CA SER A 87 -13.79 25.46 -6.70
C SER A 87 -13.75 24.01 -7.12
N ARG A 88 -12.91 23.68 -8.11
CA ARG A 88 -12.34 22.33 -8.14
C ARG A 88 -11.32 22.23 -7.00
N LYS A 89 -11.70 21.51 -5.94
CA LYS A 89 -10.87 21.32 -4.75
C LYS A 89 -10.33 19.90 -4.67
N ALA A 90 -9.05 19.75 -4.35
CA ALA A 90 -8.47 18.45 -4.03
C ALA A 90 -7.82 18.48 -2.65
N PHE A 91 -8.07 17.44 -1.85
CA PHE A 91 -7.48 17.29 -0.52
C PHE A 91 -6.34 16.29 -0.61
N ILE A 92 -5.11 16.75 -0.38
CA ILE A 92 -3.92 15.90 -0.37
C ILE A 92 -3.44 15.80 1.07
N HIS A 93 -3.18 14.59 1.55
CA HIS A 93 -2.58 14.38 2.86
C HIS A 93 -1.06 14.48 2.74
N CYS A 94 -0.44 15.23 3.63
CA CYS A 94 1.01 15.30 3.77
C CYS A 94 1.42 14.62 5.07
N ILE A 95 2.20 13.55 4.93
CA ILE A 95 2.89 12.91 6.04
C ILE A 95 4.26 13.56 6.17
N VAL A 96 4.54 14.01 7.40
CA VAL A 96 5.82 14.62 7.77
C VAL A 96 6.64 13.57 8.53
N GLY A 97 7.71 13.11 7.89
CA GLY A 97 8.64 12.12 8.41
C GLY A 97 9.77 12.70 9.25
N PRO A 98 10.82 11.91 9.52
CA PRO A 98 11.98 12.35 10.30
C PRO A 98 12.77 13.45 9.60
N GLN A 99 13.65 14.11 10.35
CA GLN A 99 14.56 15.12 9.80
C GLN A 99 15.59 14.42 8.89
N LEU A 100 15.74 14.88 7.66
CA LEU A 100 16.84 14.45 6.80
C LEU A 100 18.08 15.27 7.18
N THR A 101 19.22 14.59 7.23
CA THR A 101 20.50 15.28 7.36
C THR A 101 20.85 16.00 6.06
N PRO A 102 21.60 17.12 6.09
CA PRO A 102 21.94 17.90 4.88
C PRO A 102 22.60 17.08 3.75
N ASN A 103 23.25 15.96 4.09
CA ASN A 103 23.84 15.02 3.13
C ASN A 103 22.81 14.14 2.40
N GLU A 104 21.58 14.01 2.91
CA GLU A 104 20.52 13.19 2.32
C GLU A 104 19.55 14.03 1.46
N LEU A 105 19.47 15.36 1.66
CA LEU A 105 18.67 16.25 0.82
C LEU A 105 19.29 16.52 -0.57
N ALA A 106 20.62 16.61 -0.66
CA ALA A 106 21.33 16.83 -1.93
C ALA A 106 21.18 15.67 -2.94
N PRO A 107 21.23 14.38 -2.54
CA PRO A 107 20.99 13.27 -3.45
C PRO A 107 19.52 13.12 -3.86
N GLU A 108 18.52 13.47 -3.02
CA GLU A 108 17.10 13.44 -3.46
C GLU A 108 16.88 14.33 -4.69
N ASP A 109 17.37 15.58 -4.66
CA ASP A 109 17.24 16.50 -5.80
C ASP A 109 18.07 16.05 -7.03
N GLN A 110 19.20 15.34 -6.81
CA GLN A 110 20.06 14.81 -7.88
C GLN A 110 19.55 13.50 -8.51
N GLU A 111 19.09 12.53 -7.71
CA GLU A 111 18.47 11.28 -8.17
C GLU A 111 17.20 11.59 -8.97
N LEU A 112 16.39 12.53 -8.48
CA LEU A 112 15.22 13.04 -9.19
C LEU A 112 15.59 13.79 -10.49
N SER A 113 16.81 14.35 -10.59
CA SER A 113 17.32 14.97 -11.82
C SER A 113 17.92 13.95 -12.81
N GLN A 114 18.44 12.82 -12.31
CA GLN A 114 18.85 11.69 -13.15
C GLN A 114 17.63 11.00 -13.77
N LEU A 115 16.55 10.79 -13.00
CA LEU A 115 15.26 10.29 -13.49
C LEU A 115 14.64 11.20 -14.56
N GLN A 116 14.89 12.52 -14.48
CA GLN A 116 14.40 13.51 -15.44
C GLN A 116 15.26 13.57 -16.71
N ARG A 117 16.56 13.26 -16.62
CA ARG A 117 17.47 13.16 -17.78
C ARG A 117 17.19 11.92 -18.64
N SER A 118 16.69 10.85 -18.03
CA SER A 118 16.14 9.69 -18.74
C SER A 118 14.75 9.94 -19.35
N GLY A 119 14.09 11.06 -19.03
CA GLY A 119 12.75 11.41 -19.51
C GLY A 119 12.68 12.38 -20.68
N ALA A 120 13.81 12.80 -21.27
CA ALA A 120 13.84 13.78 -22.37
C ALA A 120 14.04 13.18 -23.78
N SER A 121 13.83 11.87 -23.94
CA SER A 121 13.76 11.19 -25.25
C SER A 121 12.51 10.31 -25.30
N GLU A 122 11.36 10.96 -25.43
CA GLU A 122 10.04 10.31 -25.47
C GLU A 122 9.69 9.73 -26.86
N ALA A 123 10.67 9.54 -27.77
CA ALA A 123 10.40 8.96 -29.10
C ALA A 123 11.38 7.84 -29.55
N GLU A 124 12.52 7.63 -28.88
CA GLU A 124 13.52 6.62 -29.32
C GLU A 124 13.91 5.61 -28.22
N ALA A 125 13.40 5.77 -27.00
CA ALA A 125 13.60 4.80 -25.90
C ALA A 125 12.57 3.66 -25.88
N GLU A 126 11.85 3.43 -26.98
CA GLU A 126 10.90 2.32 -27.10
C GLU A 126 11.54 0.99 -27.54
N ALA A 127 12.84 0.98 -27.85
CA ALA A 127 13.52 -0.18 -28.41
C ALA A 127 14.74 -0.71 -27.63
N ALA A 128 15.17 -0.09 -26.52
CA ALA A 128 16.43 -0.45 -25.87
C ALA A 128 16.37 -0.82 -24.37
N HIS A 129 15.27 -0.57 -23.67
CA HIS A 129 15.06 -1.09 -22.32
C HIS A 129 13.64 -1.67 -22.22
N PRO A 130 13.50 -3.01 -22.20
CA PRO A 130 12.20 -3.64 -22.05
C PRO A 130 11.49 -3.07 -20.83
N ARG A 131 10.25 -2.59 -21.03
CA ARG A 131 9.27 -2.25 -19.99
C ARG A 131 8.86 -3.47 -19.12
N GLU A 132 9.70 -4.50 -19.07
CA GLU A 132 9.55 -5.77 -18.36
C GLU A 132 10.09 -5.74 -16.93
N MET A 133 10.82 -4.69 -16.52
CA MET A 133 11.73 -4.78 -15.37
C MET A 133 11.29 -4.06 -14.07
N LEU A 134 10.04 -3.58 -13.99
CA LEU A 134 9.50 -2.93 -12.79
C LEU A 134 8.15 -3.58 -12.40
N ARG A 135 8.20 -4.87 -12.03
CA ARG A 135 7.04 -5.62 -11.47
C ARG A 135 7.26 -5.88 -9.98
N GLY A 136 6.18 -6.03 -9.23
CA GLY A 136 6.24 -6.26 -7.78
C GLY A 136 6.80 -5.07 -7.01
N PHE A 137 7.58 -5.31 -5.96
CA PHE A 137 8.11 -4.24 -5.11
C PHE A 137 9.07 -3.28 -5.80
N ASP A 138 9.67 -3.70 -6.91
CA ASP A 138 10.64 -2.89 -7.64
C ASP A 138 9.97 -1.65 -8.28
N ARG A 139 8.63 -1.66 -8.43
CA ARG A 139 7.84 -0.50 -8.86
C ARG A 139 7.83 0.63 -7.84
N LEU A 140 8.05 0.34 -6.55
CA LEU A 140 8.11 1.35 -5.49
C LEU A 140 9.34 2.26 -5.62
N ARG A 141 10.35 1.86 -6.39
CA ARG A 141 11.50 2.71 -6.71
C ARG A 141 11.09 3.95 -7.49
N GLU A 142 10.09 3.87 -8.37
CA GLU A 142 9.53 5.05 -9.06
C GLU A 142 8.82 6.02 -8.11
N ALA A 143 8.37 5.52 -6.96
CA ALA A 143 7.76 6.29 -5.90
C ALA A 143 8.79 6.85 -4.89
N GLY A 144 10.09 6.63 -5.13
CA GLY A 144 11.18 7.14 -4.29
C GLY A 144 11.50 6.26 -3.07
N PHE A 145 11.08 5.00 -3.06
CA PHE A 145 11.57 4.04 -2.06
C PHE A 145 13.01 3.64 -2.36
N THR A 146 13.80 3.55 -1.31
CA THR A 146 15.20 3.09 -1.37
C THR A 146 15.26 1.56 -1.48
N GLU A 147 16.36 1.02 -2.03
CA GLU A 147 16.57 -0.42 -2.18
C GLU A 147 16.50 -1.18 -0.82
N THR A 148 16.95 -0.53 0.24
CA THR A 148 16.89 -1.08 1.61
C THR A 148 15.47 -1.12 2.16
N GLU A 149 14.63 -0.13 1.84
CA GLU A 149 13.21 -0.17 2.18
C GLU A 149 12.45 -1.23 1.37
N ILE A 150 12.77 -1.35 0.08
CA ILE A 150 12.17 -2.35 -0.82
C ILE A 150 12.50 -3.77 -0.34
N SER A 151 13.76 -4.05 0.02
CA SER A 151 14.16 -5.35 0.56
C SER A 151 13.49 -5.65 1.92
N SER A 152 13.31 -4.64 2.78
CA SER A 152 12.53 -4.78 4.01
C SER A 152 11.06 -5.13 3.73
N LEU A 153 10.41 -4.45 2.78
CA LEU A 153 9.02 -4.75 2.39
C LEU A 153 8.88 -6.15 1.81
N ARG A 154 9.83 -6.56 0.94
CA ARG A 154 9.88 -7.91 0.38
C ARG A 154 10.01 -8.94 1.50
N SER A 155 10.87 -8.70 2.50
CA SER A 155 11.03 -9.59 3.65
C SER A 155 9.74 -9.72 4.49
N GLN A 156 9.01 -8.62 4.70
CA GLN A 156 7.73 -8.62 5.41
C GLN A 156 6.66 -9.40 4.66
N PHE A 157 6.60 -9.24 3.33
CA PHE A 157 5.72 -9.99 2.46
C PHE A 157 5.98 -11.50 2.50
N HIS A 158 7.25 -11.91 2.42
CA HIS A 158 7.63 -13.32 2.55
C HIS A 158 7.30 -13.89 3.93
N GLN A 159 7.48 -13.09 4.99
CA GLN A 159 7.12 -13.50 6.35
C GLN A 159 5.61 -13.67 6.52
N ALA A 160 4.80 -12.81 5.91
CA ALA A 160 3.34 -12.84 6.01
C ALA A 160 2.72 -14.03 5.23
N ARG A 161 3.19 -14.31 4.01
CA ARG A 161 2.67 -15.43 3.19
C ARG A 161 3.27 -16.79 3.53
N GLY A 162 4.38 -16.83 4.28
CA GLY A 162 5.04 -18.06 4.73
C GLY A 162 5.94 -18.72 3.67
N THR A 163 6.62 -19.78 4.08
CA THR A 163 7.69 -20.50 3.34
C THR A 163 7.24 -21.25 2.07
N ASN A 164 5.98 -21.12 1.64
CA ASN A 164 5.48 -21.84 0.46
C ASN A 164 5.89 -21.15 -0.87
N LEU A 165 6.31 -19.89 -0.80
CA LEU A 165 6.60 -19.06 -1.96
C LEU A 165 7.88 -19.46 -2.72
N ASP A 166 8.85 -20.08 -2.03
CA ASP A 166 10.12 -20.52 -2.63
C ASP A 166 9.95 -21.65 -3.66
N SER A 167 8.77 -22.29 -3.68
CA SER A 167 8.42 -23.35 -4.63
C SER A 167 7.71 -22.84 -5.89
N LEU A 168 7.33 -21.56 -5.91
CA LEU A 168 6.59 -20.96 -7.03
C LEU A 168 7.54 -20.36 -8.08
N PRO A 169 7.11 -20.26 -9.34
CA PRO A 169 7.83 -19.51 -10.37
C PRO A 169 8.01 -18.05 -9.96
N GLU A 170 9.16 -17.46 -10.24
CA GLU A 170 9.45 -16.05 -9.90
C GLU A 170 8.39 -15.07 -10.40
N ASP A 171 7.78 -15.34 -11.57
CA ASP A 171 6.72 -14.49 -12.13
C ASP A 171 5.45 -14.49 -11.27
N SER A 172 5.08 -15.63 -10.70
CA SER A 172 3.94 -15.74 -9.79
C SER A 172 4.22 -15.04 -8.46
N VAL A 173 5.49 -15.03 -8.02
CA VAL A 173 5.92 -14.26 -6.84
C VAL A 173 5.78 -12.76 -7.11
N ARG A 174 6.23 -12.29 -8.27
CA ARG A 174 6.13 -10.87 -8.67
C ARG A 174 4.68 -10.41 -8.81
N GLU A 175 3.79 -11.23 -9.37
CA GLU A 175 2.36 -10.93 -9.46
C GLU A 175 1.71 -10.85 -8.07
N ALA A 176 2.09 -11.77 -7.18
CA ALA A 176 1.66 -11.76 -5.80
C ALA A 176 2.14 -10.53 -5.01
N GLU A 177 3.34 -10.01 -5.30
CA GLU A 177 3.84 -8.74 -4.78
C GLU A 177 3.01 -7.56 -5.32
N ASP A 178 2.70 -7.55 -6.63
CA ASP A 178 1.88 -6.51 -7.27
C ASP A 178 0.49 -6.41 -6.62
N ASP A 179 -0.17 -7.56 -6.45
CA ASP A 179 -1.46 -7.67 -5.76
C ASP A 179 -1.41 -7.19 -4.31
N TRP A 180 -0.30 -7.46 -3.61
CA TRP A 180 -0.14 -7.01 -2.23
C TRP A 180 0.02 -5.49 -2.13
N ILE A 181 0.72 -4.89 -3.09
CA ILE A 181 0.87 -3.43 -3.16
C ILE A 181 -0.47 -2.78 -3.57
N ASP A 182 -1.22 -3.38 -4.51
CA ASP A 182 -2.50 -2.83 -4.99
C ASP A 182 -3.65 -3.03 -3.98
N ASN A 183 -3.66 -4.15 -3.25
CA ASN A 183 -4.72 -4.50 -2.29
C ASN A 183 -4.34 -4.24 -0.81
N GLY A 184 -3.09 -3.89 -0.50
CA GLY A 184 -2.57 -3.72 0.87
C GLY A 184 -3.24 -2.63 1.72
N ALA A 185 -4.14 -1.83 1.13
CA ALA A 185 -5.02 -0.91 1.86
C ALA A 185 -6.37 -1.52 2.27
N GLN A 186 -6.75 -2.69 1.74
CA GLN A 186 -8.03 -3.36 2.02
C GLN A 186 -7.89 -4.76 2.65
N THR A 187 -6.79 -5.49 2.43
CA THR A 187 -6.70 -6.92 2.79
C THR A 187 -5.96 -7.24 4.08
N SER A 188 -5.20 -6.31 4.67
CA SER A 188 -4.19 -6.65 5.70
C SER A 188 -4.69 -6.88 7.14
N SER A 189 -6.00 -6.95 7.40
CA SER A 189 -6.45 -7.24 8.77
C SER A 189 -7.82 -7.89 8.90
N ALA A 190 -8.76 -7.66 7.98
CA ALA A 190 -10.05 -8.31 8.04
C ALA A 190 -9.96 -9.75 7.49
N ASP A 191 -9.42 -9.92 6.29
CA ASP A 191 -9.49 -11.19 5.53
C ASP A 191 -8.57 -12.30 6.08
N GLU A 192 -7.42 -11.93 6.65
CA GLU A 192 -6.51 -12.90 7.30
C GLU A 192 -7.06 -13.39 8.65
N PHE A 193 -7.74 -12.52 9.40
CA PHE A 193 -8.50 -12.93 10.58
C PHE A 193 -9.73 -13.74 10.19
N ASP A 194 -10.38 -13.41 9.08
CA ASP A 194 -11.55 -14.10 8.53
C ASP A 194 -11.24 -15.55 8.20
N MET A 195 -10.22 -15.75 7.37
CA MET A 195 -9.75 -17.08 6.98
C MET A 195 -9.17 -17.87 8.16
N SER A 196 -8.56 -17.20 9.14
CA SER A 196 -8.03 -17.85 10.33
C SER A 196 -9.17 -18.44 11.19
N TYR A 197 -10.25 -17.69 11.45
CA TYR A 197 -11.36 -18.22 12.25
C TYR A 197 -12.14 -19.31 11.52
N GLU A 198 -12.34 -19.18 10.21
CA GLU A 198 -13.03 -20.22 9.41
C GLU A 198 -12.25 -21.53 9.50
N THR A 199 -10.92 -21.45 9.38
CA THR A 199 -10.02 -22.62 9.49
C THR A 199 -10.02 -23.21 10.90
N LEU A 200 -9.97 -22.36 11.94
CA LEU A 200 -10.04 -22.77 13.35
C LEU A 200 -11.37 -23.45 13.67
N LEU A 201 -12.49 -22.83 13.29
CA LEU A 201 -13.83 -23.35 13.52
C LEU A 201 -14.07 -24.65 12.75
N ALA A 202 -13.71 -24.70 11.46
CA ALA A 202 -13.81 -25.91 10.66
C ALA A 202 -13.01 -27.06 11.29
N GLY A 203 -11.78 -26.79 11.76
CA GLY A 203 -10.98 -27.76 12.48
C GLY A 203 -11.68 -28.28 13.75
N VAL A 204 -12.22 -27.39 14.59
CA VAL A 204 -12.98 -27.77 15.79
C VAL A 204 -14.20 -28.63 15.44
N MET A 205 -14.95 -28.26 14.40
CA MET A 205 -16.13 -29.03 13.95
C MET A 205 -15.73 -30.42 13.43
N ILE A 206 -14.69 -30.51 12.60
CA ILE A 206 -14.17 -31.79 12.11
C ILE A 206 -13.71 -32.69 13.27
N GLY A 207 -13.02 -32.13 14.27
CA GLY A 207 -12.61 -32.87 15.45
C GLY A 207 -13.78 -33.33 16.33
N PHE A 208 -14.76 -32.45 16.55
CA PHE A 208 -15.91 -32.74 17.40
C PHE A 208 -16.84 -33.80 16.80
N PHE A 209 -17.16 -33.71 15.50
CA PHE A 209 -18.05 -34.67 14.83
C PHE A 209 -17.30 -35.91 14.32
N GLY A 210 -16.02 -35.77 13.97
CA GLY A 210 -15.19 -36.88 13.48
C GLY A 210 -14.65 -37.79 14.59
N GLY A 211 -14.56 -37.31 15.83
CA GLY A 211 -14.18 -38.11 16.99
C GLY A 211 -12.88 -38.90 16.79
N ALA A 212 -12.88 -40.19 17.16
CA ALA A 212 -11.70 -41.06 17.04
C ALA A 212 -11.24 -41.27 15.58
N VAL A 213 -12.11 -41.10 14.58
CA VAL A 213 -11.74 -41.18 13.16
C VAL A 213 -10.89 -39.99 12.75
N ALA A 214 -11.11 -38.81 13.33
CA ALA A 214 -10.27 -37.64 13.10
C ALA A 214 -8.83 -37.84 13.59
N CYS A 215 -8.60 -38.67 14.62
CA CYS A 215 -7.24 -39.03 15.08
C CYS A 215 -6.43 -39.78 14.03
N TYR A 216 -7.09 -40.61 13.19
CA TYR A 216 -6.41 -41.31 12.10
C TYR A 216 -5.89 -40.34 11.04
N PHE A 217 -6.67 -39.30 10.73
CA PHE A 217 -6.26 -38.25 9.80
C PHE A 217 -5.17 -37.33 10.38
N LEU A 218 -5.15 -37.10 11.70
CA LEU A 218 -4.06 -36.38 12.38
C LEU A 218 -2.72 -37.14 12.34
N TRP A 219 -2.75 -38.47 12.26
CA TRP A 219 -1.54 -39.27 12.10
C TRP A 219 -0.87 -39.03 10.74
N GLN A 220 -1.66 -38.73 9.71
CA GLN A 220 -1.17 -38.34 8.39
C GLN A 220 -0.75 -36.86 8.42
N ARG A 221 0.46 -36.61 8.96
CA ARG A 221 1.09 -35.28 9.15
C ARG A 221 1.17 -34.39 7.89
N THR A 222 0.83 -34.89 6.72
CA THR A 222 1.03 -34.24 5.42
C THR A 222 -0.18 -33.45 4.92
N MET A 223 -1.38 -33.67 5.47
CA MET A 223 -2.62 -33.12 4.90
C MET A 223 -3.07 -31.79 5.51
N PHE A 224 -2.59 -31.40 6.69
CA PHE A 224 -3.14 -30.26 7.44
C PHE A 224 -2.07 -29.36 8.05
N SER A 225 -2.35 -28.04 8.06
CA SER A 225 -1.53 -27.03 8.72
C SER A 225 -1.53 -27.20 10.25
N LEU A 226 -0.47 -26.75 10.92
CA LEU A 226 -0.32 -26.88 12.39
C LEU A 226 -1.46 -26.22 13.16
N ARG A 227 -1.98 -25.09 12.67
CA ARG A 227 -3.13 -24.38 13.25
C ARG A 227 -4.43 -25.20 13.15
N MET A 228 -4.67 -25.84 12.00
CA MET A 228 -5.83 -26.71 11.81
C MET A 228 -5.73 -27.98 12.66
N GLN A 229 -4.55 -28.58 12.80
CA GLN A 229 -4.33 -29.76 13.65
C GLN A 229 -4.65 -29.48 15.13
N LEU A 230 -4.21 -28.34 15.67
CA LEU A 230 -4.54 -27.92 17.03
C LEU A 230 -6.06 -27.73 17.21
N SER A 231 -6.73 -27.18 16.21
CA SER A 231 -8.18 -26.96 16.23
C SER A 231 -8.95 -28.28 16.22
N ILE A 232 -8.53 -29.25 15.41
CA ILE A 232 -9.09 -30.61 15.40
C ILE A 232 -8.89 -31.30 16.74
N LEU A 233 -7.71 -31.16 17.36
CA LEU A 233 -7.43 -31.72 18.69
C LEU A 233 -8.38 -31.14 19.76
N VAL A 234 -8.62 -29.82 19.74
CA VAL A 234 -9.58 -29.17 20.65
C VAL A 234 -10.99 -29.74 20.46
N GLY A 235 -11.44 -29.92 19.21
CA GLY A 235 -12.73 -30.54 18.90
C GLY A 235 -12.86 -31.96 19.47
N ILE A 236 -11.82 -32.79 19.33
CA ILE A 236 -11.80 -34.17 19.87
C ILE A 236 -11.88 -34.16 21.40
N ILE A 237 -11.15 -33.26 22.07
CA ILE A 237 -11.19 -33.11 23.54
C ILE A 237 -12.59 -32.72 23.99
N CYS A 238 -13.25 -31.77 23.30
CA CYS A 238 -14.63 -31.39 23.60
C CYS A 238 -15.61 -32.55 23.43
N ASN A 239 -15.45 -33.37 22.37
CA ASN A 239 -16.27 -34.57 22.16
C ASN A 239 -16.10 -35.58 23.32
N PHE A 240 -14.85 -35.86 23.72
CA PHE A 240 -14.56 -36.77 24.83
C PHE A 240 -15.09 -36.24 26.17
N ALA A 241 -14.85 -34.96 26.47
CA ALA A 241 -15.34 -34.31 27.68
C ALA A 241 -16.88 -34.36 27.77
N TYR A 242 -17.57 -34.10 26.65
CA TYR A 242 -19.02 -34.23 26.56
C TYR A 242 -19.48 -35.67 26.84
N GLY A 243 -18.83 -36.67 26.24
CA GLY A 243 -19.12 -38.09 26.49
C GLY A 243 -18.96 -38.48 27.96
N VAL A 244 -17.86 -38.03 28.59
CA VAL A 244 -17.58 -38.29 30.01
C VAL A 244 -18.61 -37.60 30.91
N LEU A 245 -18.89 -36.31 30.71
CA LEU A 245 -19.90 -35.56 31.46
C LEU A 245 -21.30 -36.20 31.34
N HIS A 246 -21.65 -36.71 30.17
CA HIS A 246 -22.91 -37.40 29.96
C HIS A 246 -22.93 -38.79 30.63
N SER A 247 -21.79 -39.49 30.68
CA SER A 247 -21.71 -40.79 31.36
C SER A 247 -21.83 -40.71 32.89
N TYR A 248 -21.46 -39.57 33.50
CA TYR A 248 -21.57 -39.34 34.94
C TYR A 248 -22.93 -38.76 35.39
N ARG A 249 -23.81 -38.42 34.43
CA ARG A 249 -25.16 -37.87 34.70
C ARG A 249 -26.28 -38.94 34.72
N TRP A 250 -25.89 -40.21 34.85
CA TRP A 250 -26.73 -41.38 35.08
C TRP A 250 -26.20 -42.16 36.28
#